data_AF-A0A7Y2E8I3-F1
#
_entry.id   AF-A0A7Y2E8I3-F1
#
_cell.length_a   1.000
_cell.length_b   1.000
_cell.length_c   1.000
_cell.angle_alpha   90.00
_cell.angle_beta   90.00
_cell.angle_gamma   90.00
#
_symmetry.space_group_name_H-M   'P 1'
#
loop_
_entity.id
_entity.type
_entity.pdbx_description
1 polymer ?
#
loop_
_entity_poly.entity_id
_entity_poly.type
_entity_poly.pdbx_seq_one_letter_code
_entity_poly.pdbx_strand_id
1 'polypeptide(L)'
;MAQPIQKPNWTIQVRGIEELTSPKPNEETSFGDIFKRALGDAQDIQEESQRLITAFVSGEPVELHQVMAAAEEASISLELLVEIRNKLTDAYRTVMNMS
;
A
#
# COMPACT_ATOMS: atom_id res chain seq x y z
N MET A 1 24.80 34.28 -44.84
CA MET A 1 25.01 34.78 -43.47
C MET A 1 23.98 34.10 -42.58
N ALA A 2 24.36 33.10 -41.79
CA ALA A 2 23.45 32.38 -40.88
C ALA A 2 23.94 32.60 -39.44
N GLN A 3 23.07 33.07 -38.56
CA GLN A 3 23.40 33.40 -37.17
C GLN A 3 23.39 32.12 -36.30
N PRO A 4 24.32 31.95 -35.35
CA PRO A 4 24.36 30.76 -34.50
C PRO A 4 23.29 30.81 -33.41
N ILE A 5 22.57 29.71 -33.25
CA ILE A 5 21.48 29.54 -32.28
C ILE A 5 22.11 29.42 -30.87
N GLN A 6 21.76 30.36 -29.97
CA GLN A 6 22.15 30.34 -28.56
C GLN A 6 21.43 29.21 -27.82
N LYS A 7 22.16 28.39 -27.06
CA LYS A 7 21.59 27.27 -26.29
C LYS A 7 20.91 27.80 -25.01
N PRO A 8 19.67 27.39 -24.69
CA PRO A 8 18.97 27.86 -23.50
C PRO A 8 19.65 27.33 -22.22
N ASN A 9 19.96 28.23 -21.30
CA ASN A 9 20.50 27.91 -19.98
C ASN A 9 19.36 27.56 -19.01
N TRP A 10 19.09 26.27 -18.82
CA TRP A 10 18.15 25.77 -17.82
C TRP A 10 18.92 24.99 -16.74
N THR A 11 19.56 25.70 -15.82
CA THR A 11 20.03 25.03 -14.59
C THR A 11 18.87 25.03 -13.60
N ILE A 12 18.18 23.90 -13.48
CA ILE A 12 17.18 23.68 -12.43
C ILE A 12 17.94 23.55 -11.10
N GLN A 13 17.78 24.53 -10.21
CA GLN A 13 18.16 24.38 -8.81
C GLN A 13 17.13 23.46 -8.14
N VAL A 14 17.46 22.18 -8.01
CA VAL A 14 16.69 21.19 -7.23
C VAL A 14 16.84 21.47 -5.74
N ARG A 15 16.14 22.49 -5.24
CA ARG A 15 16.06 22.82 -3.80
C ARG A 15 14.99 22.02 -3.04
N GLY A 16 14.28 21.11 -3.73
CA GLY A 16 13.08 20.43 -3.22
C GLY A 16 13.21 18.95 -2.92
N ILE A 17 14.38 18.33 -3.13
CA ILE A 17 14.59 16.89 -2.85
C ILE A 17 15.23 16.62 -1.48
N GLU A 18 15.71 17.65 -0.78
CA GLU A 18 16.27 17.52 0.58
C GLU A 18 15.19 17.43 1.67
N GLU A 19 13.96 17.90 1.40
CA GLU A 19 12.88 17.89 2.40
C GLU A 19 12.16 16.53 2.51
N LEU A 20 12.38 15.62 1.56
CA LEU A 20 11.82 14.26 1.59
C LEU A 20 12.70 13.27 2.39
N THR A 21 13.91 13.66 2.82
CA THR A 21 14.85 12.78 3.51
C THR A 21 14.97 13.08 5.00
N SER A 22 14.12 13.94 5.55
CA SER A 22 14.10 14.22 7.00
C SER A 22 13.11 13.28 7.68
N PRO A 23 13.56 12.18 8.32
CA PRO A 23 12.70 11.42 9.20
C PRO A 23 12.30 12.34 10.34
N LYS A 24 11.01 12.69 10.43
CA LYS A 24 10.49 13.41 11.59
C LYS A 24 10.71 12.52 12.82
N PRO A 25 11.48 12.97 13.81
CA PRO A 25 11.64 12.21 15.05
C PRO A 25 10.32 12.35 15.82
N ASN A 26 9.74 11.21 16.23
CA ASN A 26 8.65 11.08 17.21
C ASN A 26 7.26 10.62 16.72
N GLU A 27 7.15 9.95 15.57
CA GLU A 27 6.10 8.93 15.40
C GLU A 27 6.79 7.61 15.15
N GLU A 28 7.18 6.93 16.24
CA GLU A 28 7.48 5.51 16.19
C GLU A 28 6.16 4.80 15.86
N THR A 29 5.84 4.70 14.57
CA THR A 29 4.78 3.81 14.09
C THR A 29 5.10 2.42 14.64
N SER A 30 4.28 1.96 15.59
CA SER A 30 4.58 0.71 16.29
C SER A 30 4.27 -0.48 15.38
N PHE A 31 4.93 -1.61 15.66
CA PHE A 31 4.60 -2.92 15.09
C PHE A 31 3.08 -3.18 15.07
N GLY A 32 2.43 -2.87 16.20
CA GLY A 32 1.00 -3.11 16.37
C GLY A 32 0.17 -2.24 15.43
N ASP A 33 0.60 -1.01 15.17
CA ASP A 33 -0.13 -0.08 14.32
C ASP A 33 -0.07 -0.45 12.84
N ILE A 34 1.04 -1.01 12.36
CA ILE A 34 1.16 -1.50 10.99
C ILE A 34 0.30 -2.74 10.80
N PHE A 35 0.43 -3.72 11.69
CA PHE A 35 -0.34 -4.96 11.59
C PHE A 35 -1.84 -4.70 11.73
N LYS A 36 -2.24 -3.83 12.66
CA LYS A 36 -3.64 -3.45 12.85
C LYS A 36 -4.24 -2.76 11.63
N ARG A 37 -3.46 -1.90 10.96
CA ARG A 37 -3.88 -1.28 9.69
C ARG A 37 -4.06 -2.33 8.60
N ALA A 38 -3.06 -3.16 8.36
CA ALA A 38 -3.15 -4.22 7.35
C ALA A 38 -4.32 -5.19 7.60
N LEU A 39 -4.59 -5.51 8.87
CA LEU A 39 -5.76 -6.31 9.26
C LEU A 39 -7.08 -5.60 8.97
N GLY A 40 -7.16 -4.29 9.25
CA GLY A 40 -8.33 -3.48 8.92
C GLY A 40 -8.57 -3.43 7.42
N ASP A 41 -7.54 -3.14 6.64
CA ASP A 41 -7.62 -3.08 5.17
C ASP A 41 -8.10 -4.44 4.59
N ALA A 42 -7.55 -5.56 5.10
CA ALA A 42 -7.97 -6.88 4.67
C ALA A 42 -9.42 -7.20 5.05
N GLN A 43 -9.88 -6.75 6.22
CA GLN A 43 -11.27 -6.89 6.63
C GLN A 43 -12.21 -6.09 5.73
N ASP A 44 -11.86 -4.84 5.40
CA ASP A 44 -12.67 -3.99 4.54
C ASP A 44 -12.86 -4.61 3.14
N ILE A 45 -11.78 -5.14 2.56
CA ILE A 45 -11.82 -5.85 1.27
C ILE A 45 -12.66 -7.12 1.36
N GLN A 46 -12.52 -7.89 2.44
CA GLN A 46 -13.31 -9.10 2.66
C GLN A 46 -14.81 -8.79 2.78
N GLU A 47 -15.17 -7.75 3.53
CA GLU A 47 -16.56 -7.31 3.67
C GLU A 47 -17.12 -6.84 2.34
N GLU A 48 -16.34 -6.13 1.53
CA GLU A 48 -16.77 -5.69 0.21
C GLU A 48 -17.04 -6.86 -0.75
N SER A 49 -16.14 -7.84 -0.77
CA SER A 49 -16.34 -9.08 -1.52
C SER A 49 -17.64 -9.78 -1.09
N GLN A 50 -17.88 -9.89 0.22
CA GLN A 50 -19.10 -10.49 0.75
C GLN A 50 -20.36 -9.70 0.36
N ARG A 51 -20.31 -8.36 0.40
CA ARG A 51 -21.40 -7.48 -0.03
C ARG A 51 -21.74 -7.71 -1.50
N LEU A 52 -20.74 -7.73 -2.38
CA LEU A 52 -20.93 -7.94 -3.81
C LEU A 52 -21.48 -9.34 -4.13
N ILE A 53 -20.99 -10.38 -3.44
CA ILE A 53 -21.54 -11.74 -3.54
C ILE A 53 -23.02 -11.75 -3.13
N THR A 54 -23.35 -11.15 -1.99
CA THR A 54 -24.73 -11.12 -1.49
C THR A 54 -25.65 -10.33 -2.42
N ALA A 55 -25.21 -9.17 -2.92
CA ALA A 55 -25.98 -8.36 -3.87
C ALA A 55 -26.25 -9.12 -5.17
N PHE A 56 -25.22 -9.78 -5.72
CA PHE A 56 -25.35 -10.60 -6.92
C PHE A 56 -26.34 -11.76 -6.73
N VAL A 57 -26.24 -12.51 -5.64
CA VAL A 57 -27.16 -13.64 -5.35
C VAL A 57 -28.59 -13.14 -5.07
N SER A 58 -28.73 -11.90 -4.59
CA SER A 58 -30.05 -11.27 -4.35
C SER A 58 -30.69 -10.70 -5.62
N GLY A 59 -30.00 -10.77 -6.77
CA GLY A 59 -30.49 -10.26 -8.05
C GLY A 59 -30.38 -8.74 -8.20
N GLU A 60 -29.56 -8.08 -7.39
CA GLU A 60 -29.19 -6.68 -7.61
C GLU A 60 -28.38 -6.52 -8.90
N PRO A 61 -28.34 -5.32 -9.52
CA PRO A 61 -27.61 -5.07 -10.77
C PRO A 61 -26.08 -5.01 -10.55
N VAL A 62 -25.52 -6.10 -10.03
CA VAL A 62 -24.07 -6.32 -9.89
C VAL A 62 -23.63 -7.26 -10.99
N GLU A 63 -22.56 -6.89 -11.69
CA GLU A 63 -22.02 -7.74 -12.76
C GLU A 63 -21.13 -8.84 -12.18
N LEU A 64 -21.22 -10.05 -12.75
CA LEU A 64 -20.46 -11.21 -12.28
C LEU A 64 -18.94 -10.96 -12.20
N HIS A 65 -18.39 -10.21 -13.16
CA HIS A 65 -16.95 -9.92 -13.17
C HIS A 65 -16.50 -9.06 -11.99
N GLN A 66 -17.38 -8.20 -11.45
CA GLN A 66 -17.09 -7.39 -10.26
C GLN A 66 -17.01 -8.28 -9.02
N VAL A 67 -17.92 -9.25 -8.90
CA VAL A 67 -17.90 -10.24 -7.81
C VAL A 67 -16.63 -11.07 -7.85
N MET A 68 -16.23 -11.55 -9.04
CA MET A 68 -15.01 -12.33 -9.21
C MET A 68 -13.76 -11.50 -8.90
N ALA A 69 -13.70 -10.24 -9.33
CA ALA A 69 -12.60 -9.34 -9.04
C ALA A 69 -12.47 -9.08 -7.53
N ALA A 70 -13.58 -8.79 -6.85
CA ALA A 70 -13.58 -8.55 -5.41
C ALA A 70 -13.22 -9.81 -4.60
N ALA A 71 -13.64 -10.99 -5.06
CA ALA A 71 -13.22 -12.26 -4.47
C ALA A 71 -11.71 -12.50 -4.60
N GLU A 72 -11.13 -12.21 -5.76
CA GLU A 72 -9.69 -12.31 -5.99
C GLU A 72 -8.91 -11.30 -5.13
N GLU A 73 -9.38 -10.05 -5.08
CA GLU A 73 -8.76 -9.00 -4.26
C GLU A 73 -8.75 -9.36 -2.77
N ALA A 74 -9.85 -9.93 -2.25
CA ALA A 74 -9.91 -10.42 -0.88
C ALA A 74 -8.92 -11.56 -0.61
N SER A 75 -8.74 -12.48 -1.57
CA SER A 75 -7.78 -13.57 -1.46
C SER A 75 -6.34 -13.04 -1.42
N ILE A 76 -5.98 -12.15 -2.34
CA ILE A 76 -4.65 -11.54 -2.41
C ILE A 76 -4.35 -10.71 -1.16
N SER A 77 -5.34 -9.95 -0.66
CA SER A 77 -5.18 -9.15 0.56
C SER A 77 -4.91 -10.01 1.79
N LEU A 78 -5.54 -11.18 1.88
CA LEU A 78 -5.30 -12.11 2.99
C LEU A 78 -3.89 -12.71 2.91
N GLU A 79 -3.43 -13.07 1.72
CA GLU A 79 -2.05 -13.54 1.51
C GLU A 79 -1.04 -12.47 1.91
N LEU A 80 -1.28 -11.22 1.50
CA LEU A 80 -0.45 -10.08 1.92
C LEU A 80 -0.41 -9.91 3.44
N LEU A 81 -1.55 -10.04 4.12
CA LEU A 81 -1.62 -9.95 5.58
C LEU A 81 -0.76 -11.04 6.25
N VAL A 82 -0.78 -12.26 5.73
CA VAL A 82 0.07 -13.36 6.23
C VAL A 82 1.55 -13.01 6.05
N GLU A 83 1.94 -12.46 4.90
CA GLU A 83 3.32 -12.04 4.65
C GLU A 83 3.75 -10.91 5.58
N ILE A 84 2.89 -9.92 5.82
CA ILE A 84 3.14 -8.86 6.80
C ILE A 84 3.33 -9.46 8.19
N ARG A 85 2.44 -10.37 8.62
CA ARG A 85 2.57 -11.07 9.91
C ARG A 85 3.92 -11.79 10.04
N ASN A 86 4.33 -12.50 8.99
CA ASN A 86 5.59 -13.25 8.96
C ASN A 86 6.79 -12.31 9.08
N LYS A 87 6.88 -11.30 8.20
CA LYS A 87 7.99 -10.33 8.19
C LYS A 87 8.11 -9.56 9.49
N LEU A 88 6.98 -9.17 10.07
CA LEU A 88 6.97 -8.47 11.34
C LEU A 88 7.42 -9.38 12.49
N THR A 89 7.04 -10.66 12.46
CA THR A 89 7.51 -11.66 13.44
C THR A 89 9.02 -11.89 13.30
N ASP A 90 9.53 -11.95 12.08
CA ASP A 90 10.96 -12.11 11.80
C ASP A 90 11.75 -10.88 12.26
N ALA A 91 11.27 -9.67 11.97
CA ALA A 91 11.88 -8.44 12.45
C ALA A 91 11.98 -8.42 13.99
N TYR A 92 10.93 -8.85 14.69
CA TYR A 92 10.97 -8.99 16.15
C TYR A 92 12.03 -9.99 16.62
N ARG A 93 12.14 -11.16 15.98
CA ARG A 93 13.18 -12.15 16.30
C ARG A 93 14.58 -11.62 16.03
N THR A 94 14.80 -10.92 14.92
CA THR A 94 16.10 -10.35 14.55
C THR A 94 16.54 -9.31 15.57
N VAL A 95 15.65 -8.42 16.02
CA VAL A 95 15.98 -7.43 17.07
C VAL A 95 16.38 -8.13 18.37
N MET A 96 15.68 -9.21 18.77
CA MET A 96 16.04 -9.95 19.99
C MET A 96 17.31 -10.81 19.87
N ASN A 97 17.67 -11.26 18.67
CA ASN A 97 18.87 -12.08 18.44
C ASN A 97 20.13 -11.24 18.15
N MET A 98 20.00 -9.94 17.90
CA MET A 98 21.13 -9.01 17.67
C MET A 98 21.54 -8.20 18.92
N SER A 99 20.80 -8.34 20.02
CA SER A 99 21.17 -7.87 21.37
C SER A 99 21.89 -8.97 22.15
#